data_AF-A0A4P6X0H3-F1
#
_entry.id   AF-A0A4P6X0H3-F1
#
_cell.length_a   1.000
_cell.length_b   1.000
_cell.length_c   1.000
_cell.angle_alpha   90.00
_cell.angle_beta   90.00
_cell.angle_gamma   90.00
#
_symmetry.space_group_name_H-M   'P 1'
#
loop_
_entity.id
_entity.type
_entity.pdbx_description
1 polymer ?
#
loop_
_entity_poly.entity_id
_entity_poly.type
_entity_poly.pdbx_seq_one_letter_code
_entity_poly.pdbx_strand_id
1 'polypeptide(L)'
;MAPGTSSSTTGVQPFASSDPGFEALPLAAVIAGHQALLGRIKLCFGADRATFERELMPLVQGYARFVHLLPATADNYFHTPGGLLQLGLETAFFSLQGTDAHIFSGRATISERRELEPRWRIATFIGGLCCELHRTLTHLIVTTADGEEWPAFLGGLAPWLEQRAADRYFVRWRANARESRGVGLFALAHVVPAEVLQMLGDGNSLVVPQLLASIAGLPQYREHNVLDELVRRSMALVIDRNLLASADRYGKPQYGSHLERYLVDALRRLAAGHSTWTPNRDKSRVWLGPEGLFLVWPGAAEDALSLLESDQLVGIPKSPHTLLELLLEAKVFVAAGVGRETWDIQPPGTKTSIEAVKLANPSILLAGLEPQPTALTANLLAAPSPPTKPPAQAANAKPAVAGDSPAAMTSVSSPPTTPPPDVSAAAAPTEQLSLLDATGNTDAPETAPQEAAAVVEAPASVPSRAEPTAICLQAPMRLNPAVRKALAEIVATLNDGASASDISTVAEGVFVPLADFEQRGIQPSIAIRALDDTRMIRRLHPDGPPTVSRQIGGTTVVGVILASAHVEGLDPAAFGLAAEGDAVTPSDTTAAQQRGR
;
A
#
# COMPACT_ATOMS: atom_id res chain seq x y z
N MET A 1 -38.15 -78.24 1.88
CA MET A 1 -37.46 -77.84 0.62
C MET A 1 -37.58 -76.34 0.51
N ALA A 2 -36.47 -75.62 0.70
CA ALA A 2 -36.37 -74.17 0.51
C ALA A 2 -35.82 -73.86 -0.89
N PRO A 3 -36.10 -72.66 -1.40
CA PRO A 3 -35.04 -71.79 -1.95
C PRO A 3 -35.17 -70.36 -1.36
N GLY A 4 -34.14 -69.59 -0.99
CA GLY A 4 -32.88 -69.30 -1.69
C GLY A 4 -33.19 -68.34 -2.85
N THR A 5 -32.72 -67.10 -2.98
CA THR A 5 -31.53 -66.41 -2.46
C THR A 5 -31.69 -64.90 -2.68
N SER A 6 -31.26 -64.11 -1.69
CA SER A 6 -31.17 -62.65 -1.73
C SER A 6 -30.08 -62.20 -2.70
N SER A 7 -30.40 -61.33 -3.66
CA SER A 7 -29.42 -60.65 -4.51
C SER A 7 -28.99 -59.36 -3.83
N SER A 8 -27.77 -59.38 -3.29
CA SER A 8 -27.04 -58.21 -2.81
C SER A 8 -26.63 -57.34 -4.01
N THR A 9 -27.35 -56.24 -4.25
CA THR A 9 -26.91 -55.21 -5.18
C THR A 9 -25.84 -54.35 -4.48
N THR A 10 -24.60 -54.60 -4.86
CA THR A 10 -23.41 -53.89 -4.42
C THR A 10 -23.58 -52.39 -4.66
N GLY A 11 -23.68 -51.63 -3.57
CA GLY A 11 -23.67 -50.17 -3.62
C GLY A 11 -22.39 -49.69 -4.27
N VAL A 12 -22.52 -48.89 -5.32
CA VAL A 12 -21.45 -48.03 -5.79
C VAL A 12 -21.21 -47.03 -4.67
N GLN A 13 -20.15 -47.27 -3.88
CA GLN A 13 -19.66 -46.27 -2.94
C GLN A 13 -19.26 -45.03 -3.77
N PRO A 14 -19.88 -43.85 -3.54
CA PRO A 14 -19.35 -42.63 -4.12
C PRO A 14 -17.94 -42.46 -3.56
N PHE A 15 -16.97 -42.24 -4.45
CA PHE A 15 -15.58 -41.94 -4.10
C PHE A 15 -15.54 -40.99 -2.91
N ALA A 16 -15.14 -41.48 -1.74
CA ALA A 16 -14.89 -40.65 -0.58
C ALA A 16 -13.76 -39.70 -0.97
N SER A 17 -14.10 -38.42 -1.16
CA SER A 17 -13.11 -37.36 -1.33
C SER A 17 -12.10 -37.46 -0.20
N SER A 18 -10.81 -37.51 -0.51
CA SER A 18 -9.72 -37.50 0.47
C SER A 18 -9.59 -36.14 1.17
N ASP A 19 -10.44 -35.17 0.83
CA ASP A 19 -10.56 -33.90 1.51
C ASP A 19 -11.25 -34.10 2.87
N PRO A 20 -10.57 -33.81 4.00
CA PRO A 20 -11.20 -33.90 5.30
C PRO A 20 -12.39 -32.91 5.41
N GLY A 21 -12.39 -31.79 4.70
CA GLY A 21 -13.39 -30.73 4.87
C GLY A 21 -13.18 -29.92 6.15
N PHE A 22 -13.91 -28.83 6.29
CA PHE A 22 -13.83 -27.90 7.41
C PHE A 22 -14.79 -28.31 8.51
N GLU A 23 -14.34 -28.27 9.76
CA GLU A 23 -15.21 -28.42 10.93
C GLU A 23 -16.08 -27.15 11.10
N ALA A 24 -17.38 -27.34 11.28
CA ALA A 24 -18.31 -26.26 11.57
C ALA A 24 -18.18 -25.85 13.05
N LEU A 25 -17.39 -24.80 13.30
CA LEU A 25 -17.12 -24.34 14.65
C LEU A 25 -18.21 -23.38 15.14
N PRO A 26 -18.49 -23.35 16.46
CA PRO A 26 -19.29 -22.28 17.04
C PRO A 26 -18.70 -20.91 16.73
N LEU A 27 -19.54 -19.92 16.41
CA LEU A 27 -19.10 -18.57 16.04
C LEU A 27 -18.14 -17.95 17.08
N ALA A 28 -18.39 -18.20 18.36
CA ALA A 28 -17.52 -17.71 19.44
C ALA A 28 -16.09 -18.24 19.33
N ALA A 29 -15.91 -19.51 18.92
CA ALA A 29 -14.59 -20.11 18.71
C ALA A 29 -13.90 -19.52 17.47
N VAL A 30 -14.65 -19.29 16.38
CA VAL A 30 -14.14 -18.62 15.18
C VAL A 30 -13.61 -17.21 15.53
N ILE A 31 -14.38 -16.44 16.30
CA ILE A 31 -13.99 -15.08 16.72
C ILE A 31 -12.85 -15.12 17.75
N ALA A 32 -12.80 -16.12 18.63
CA ALA A 32 -11.75 -16.28 19.63
C ALA A 32 -10.35 -16.38 19.01
N GLY A 33 -10.23 -16.98 17.82
CA GLY A 33 -8.97 -17.03 17.06
C GLY A 33 -8.39 -15.65 16.68
N HIS A 34 -9.19 -14.58 16.74
CA HIS A 34 -8.80 -13.23 16.31
C HIS A 34 -8.73 -12.21 17.46
N GLN A 35 -8.72 -12.64 18.74
CA GLN A 35 -8.74 -11.72 19.89
C GLN A 35 -7.60 -10.69 19.90
N ALA A 36 -6.37 -11.10 19.52
CA ALA A 36 -5.24 -10.18 19.46
C ALA A 36 -5.46 -9.04 18.44
N LEU A 37 -5.99 -9.37 17.26
CA LEU A 37 -6.33 -8.39 16.23
C LEU A 37 -7.51 -7.51 16.66
N LEU A 38 -8.54 -8.09 17.26
CA LEU A 38 -9.68 -7.34 17.81
C LEU A 38 -9.27 -6.37 18.92
N GLY A 39 -8.30 -6.75 19.76
CA GLY A 39 -7.69 -5.85 20.73
C GLY A 39 -7.02 -4.64 20.07
N ARG A 40 -6.28 -4.85 18.98
CA ARG A 40 -5.67 -3.77 18.19
C ARG A 40 -6.72 -2.89 17.52
N ILE A 41 -7.79 -3.49 16.96
CA ILE A 41 -8.92 -2.73 16.39
C ILE A 41 -9.58 -1.87 17.45
N LYS A 42 -9.84 -2.41 18.66
CA LYS A 42 -10.41 -1.63 19.77
C LYS A 42 -9.54 -0.44 20.14
N LEU A 43 -8.22 -0.63 20.22
CA LEU A 43 -7.27 0.45 20.52
C LEU A 43 -7.28 1.52 19.41
N CYS A 44 -7.24 1.11 18.15
CA CYS A 44 -7.26 2.01 17.00
C CYS A 44 -8.59 2.75 16.85
N PHE A 45 -9.72 2.11 17.15
CA PHE A 45 -11.03 2.74 17.11
C PHE A 45 -11.12 3.91 18.10
N GLY A 46 -10.42 3.83 19.23
CA GLY A 46 -10.25 4.94 20.16
C GLY A 46 -11.41 5.17 21.13
N ALA A 47 -12.34 4.20 21.23
CA ALA A 47 -13.50 4.28 22.12
C ALA A 47 -13.37 3.41 23.37
N ASP A 48 -14.27 3.62 24.34
CA ASP A 48 -14.41 2.73 25.49
C ASP A 48 -14.91 1.34 25.06
N ARG A 49 -14.82 0.36 25.98
CA ARG A 49 -15.20 -1.03 25.65
C ARG A 49 -16.68 -1.13 25.28
N ALA A 50 -17.56 -0.42 26.00
CA ALA A 50 -19.00 -0.47 25.76
C ALA A 50 -19.39 0.05 24.37
N THR A 51 -18.77 1.14 23.92
CA THR A 51 -18.98 1.71 22.60
C THR A 51 -18.41 0.82 21.50
N PHE A 52 -17.22 0.26 21.70
CA PHE A 52 -16.65 -0.71 20.77
C PHE A 52 -17.54 -1.96 20.59
N GLU A 53 -18.03 -2.53 21.69
CA GLU A 53 -18.95 -3.67 21.68
C GLU A 53 -20.30 -3.34 21.04
N ARG A 54 -20.79 -2.12 21.21
CA ARG A 54 -22.05 -1.68 20.61
C ARG A 54 -21.93 -1.41 19.11
N GLU A 55 -20.83 -0.80 18.67
CA GLU A 55 -20.74 -0.22 17.32
C GLU A 55 -19.98 -1.12 16.33
N LEU A 56 -18.88 -1.76 16.75
CA LEU A 56 -18.01 -2.53 15.85
C LEU A 56 -18.25 -4.04 15.95
N MET A 57 -18.52 -4.55 17.15
CA MET A 57 -18.67 -6.00 17.31
C MET A 57 -19.85 -6.62 16.55
N PRO A 58 -21.01 -5.96 16.38
CA PRO A 58 -22.07 -6.49 15.52
C PRO A 58 -21.62 -6.66 14.05
N LEU A 59 -20.76 -5.76 13.56
CA LEU A 59 -20.20 -5.82 12.20
C LEU A 59 -19.21 -6.99 12.06
N VAL A 60 -18.33 -7.15 13.06
CA VAL A 60 -17.39 -8.27 13.12
C VAL A 60 -18.13 -9.61 13.18
N GLN A 61 -19.16 -9.70 14.01
CA GLN A 61 -19.98 -10.90 14.16
C GLN A 61 -20.77 -11.19 12.88
N GLY A 62 -21.39 -10.18 12.26
CA GLY A 62 -22.09 -10.33 10.99
C GLY A 62 -21.17 -10.85 9.89
N TYR A 63 -19.96 -10.31 9.79
CA TYR A 63 -18.98 -10.75 8.81
C TYR A 63 -18.51 -12.18 9.09
N ALA A 64 -18.13 -12.50 10.33
CA ALA A 64 -17.72 -13.85 10.73
C ALA A 64 -18.84 -14.89 10.53
N ARG A 65 -20.10 -14.53 10.78
CA ARG A 65 -21.26 -15.40 10.49
C ARG A 65 -21.42 -15.66 8.99
N PHE A 66 -21.07 -14.69 8.16
CA PHE A 66 -21.21 -14.81 6.72
C PHE A 66 -20.08 -15.62 6.08
N VAL A 67 -18.83 -15.36 6.46
CA VAL A 67 -17.65 -15.99 5.82
C VAL A 67 -17.11 -17.21 6.58
N HIS A 68 -17.40 -17.36 7.87
CA HIS A 68 -16.95 -18.48 8.71
C HIS A 68 -15.45 -18.80 8.52
N LEU A 69 -15.07 -20.06 8.29
CA LEU A 69 -13.68 -20.49 8.05
C LEU A 69 -13.32 -20.57 6.56
N LEU A 70 -14.03 -19.85 5.68
CA LEU A 70 -13.70 -19.88 4.25
C LEU A 70 -12.27 -19.33 4.01
N PRO A 71 -11.46 -20.01 3.17
CA PRO A 71 -10.22 -19.45 2.67
C PRO A 71 -10.49 -18.30 1.68
N ALA A 72 -9.57 -17.34 1.59
CA ALA A 72 -9.71 -16.21 0.66
C ALA A 72 -9.29 -16.57 -0.77
N THR A 73 -8.28 -17.44 -0.91
CA THR A 73 -7.75 -17.94 -2.19
C THR A 73 -7.48 -19.45 -2.11
N ALA A 74 -7.31 -20.11 -3.26
CA ALA A 74 -7.17 -21.57 -3.30
C ALA A 74 -5.83 -22.06 -2.74
N ASP A 75 -4.75 -21.39 -3.11
CA ASP A 75 -3.38 -21.88 -2.90
C ASP A 75 -2.35 -20.74 -2.78
N ASN A 76 -2.80 -19.52 -2.46
CA ASN A 76 -1.94 -18.34 -2.43
C ASN A 76 -2.01 -17.62 -1.08
N TYR A 77 -2.35 -16.34 -1.01
CA TYR A 77 -2.50 -15.65 0.27
C TYR A 77 -3.79 -16.07 0.98
N PHE A 78 -3.77 -16.05 2.32
CA PHE A 78 -4.95 -16.35 3.14
C PHE A 78 -5.70 -17.62 2.66
N HIS A 79 -4.97 -18.64 2.20
CA HIS A 79 -5.52 -19.90 1.67
C HIS A 79 -5.91 -20.89 2.78
N THR A 80 -5.52 -20.60 4.02
CA THR A 80 -5.82 -21.43 5.20
C THR A 80 -7.27 -21.25 5.67
N PRO A 81 -7.81 -22.20 6.45
CA PRO A 81 -9.12 -22.02 7.10
C PRO A 81 -9.21 -20.68 7.85
N GLY A 82 -10.30 -19.95 7.65
CA GLY A 82 -10.53 -18.62 8.22
C GLY A 82 -9.78 -17.49 7.51
N GLY A 83 -9.08 -17.77 6.40
CA GLY A 83 -8.29 -16.77 5.69
C GLY A 83 -9.11 -15.58 5.19
N LEU A 84 -10.35 -15.77 4.74
CA LEU A 84 -11.22 -14.66 4.30
C LEU A 84 -11.66 -13.79 5.47
N LEU A 85 -11.91 -14.38 6.64
CA LEU A 85 -12.20 -13.65 7.88
C LEU A 85 -11.00 -12.80 8.28
N GLN A 86 -9.80 -13.39 8.29
CA GLN A 86 -8.57 -12.71 8.64
C GLN A 86 -8.26 -11.56 7.69
N LEU A 87 -8.35 -11.78 6.37
CA LEU A 87 -8.13 -10.77 5.33
C LEU A 87 -9.05 -9.55 5.55
N GLY A 88 -10.34 -9.79 5.78
CA GLY A 88 -11.32 -8.72 6.02
C GLY A 88 -11.02 -7.94 7.30
N LEU A 89 -10.73 -8.63 8.41
CA LEU A 89 -10.42 -7.98 9.69
C LEU A 89 -9.12 -7.16 9.65
N GLU A 90 -8.07 -7.69 9.03
CA GLU A 90 -6.80 -6.97 8.89
C GLU A 90 -6.95 -5.77 7.95
N THR A 91 -7.67 -5.92 6.84
CA THR A 91 -7.95 -4.82 5.91
C THR A 91 -8.77 -3.74 6.61
N ALA A 92 -9.81 -4.10 7.36
CA ALA A 92 -10.62 -3.17 8.15
C ALA A 92 -9.78 -2.43 9.20
N PHE A 93 -8.87 -3.13 9.90
CA PHE A 93 -7.96 -2.54 10.87
C PHE A 93 -7.06 -1.46 10.25
N PHE A 94 -6.34 -1.80 9.17
CA PHE A 94 -5.42 -0.83 8.54
C PHE A 94 -6.19 0.30 7.84
N SER A 95 -7.38 0.04 7.31
CA SER A 95 -8.22 1.08 6.70
C SER A 95 -8.69 2.08 7.74
N LEU A 96 -9.15 1.57 8.89
CA LEU A 96 -9.55 2.40 10.04
C LEU A 96 -8.36 3.22 10.55
N GLN A 97 -7.19 2.62 10.71
CA GLN A 97 -5.98 3.33 11.11
C GLN A 97 -5.61 4.44 10.12
N GLY A 98 -5.81 4.21 8.82
CA GLY A 98 -5.55 5.20 7.79
C GLY A 98 -6.45 6.44 7.88
N THR A 99 -7.61 6.35 8.55
CA THR A 99 -8.52 7.50 8.71
C THR A 99 -7.91 8.62 9.55
N ASP A 100 -7.01 8.30 10.50
CA ASP A 100 -6.37 9.29 11.39
C ASP A 100 -5.49 10.30 10.62
N ALA A 101 -5.01 9.92 9.43
CA ALA A 101 -4.16 10.76 8.58
C ALA A 101 -4.95 11.61 7.57
N HIS A 102 -6.26 11.39 7.43
CA HIS A 102 -7.09 11.97 6.38
C HIS A 102 -8.22 12.84 6.94
N ILE A 103 -8.42 13.99 6.31
CA ILE A 103 -9.56 14.85 6.62
C ILE A 103 -10.70 14.47 5.69
N PHE A 104 -11.75 13.86 6.24
CA PHE A 104 -13.00 13.68 5.54
C PHE A 104 -13.79 14.99 5.48
N SER A 105 -14.59 15.16 4.42
CA SER A 105 -15.44 16.34 4.23
C SER A 105 -14.67 17.66 4.35
N GLY A 106 -13.54 17.81 3.64
CA GLY A 106 -12.64 18.98 3.78
C GLY A 106 -13.29 20.36 3.54
N ARG A 107 -14.43 20.41 2.84
CA ARG A 107 -15.23 21.63 2.57
C ARG A 107 -16.31 21.91 3.62
N ALA A 108 -16.57 21.00 4.55
CA ALA A 108 -17.60 21.14 5.58
C ALA A 108 -17.12 22.01 6.76
N THR A 109 -18.07 22.53 7.52
CA THR A 109 -17.80 23.28 8.75
C THR A 109 -17.17 22.37 9.83
N ILE A 110 -16.59 22.97 10.86
CA ILE A 110 -15.98 22.21 11.98
C ILE A 110 -17.06 21.38 12.70
N SER A 111 -18.26 21.93 12.91
CA SER A 111 -19.36 21.23 13.56
C SER A 111 -19.83 20.02 12.75
N GLU A 112 -20.07 20.20 11.45
CA GLU A 112 -20.46 19.10 10.56
C GLU A 112 -19.38 18.00 10.51
N ARG A 113 -18.10 18.37 10.49
CA ARG A 113 -17.01 17.38 10.52
C ARG A 113 -16.98 16.57 11.80
N ARG A 114 -17.20 17.19 12.96
CA ARG A 114 -17.25 16.46 14.25
C ARG A 114 -18.38 15.43 14.28
N GLU A 115 -19.50 15.70 13.61
CA GLU A 115 -20.62 14.76 13.50
C GLU A 115 -20.37 13.66 12.46
N LEU A 116 -19.73 13.98 11.34
CA LEU A 116 -19.51 13.03 10.24
C LEU A 116 -18.27 12.14 10.40
N GLU A 117 -17.24 12.60 11.11
CA GLU A 117 -15.99 11.86 11.27
C GLU A 117 -16.17 10.45 11.87
N PRO A 118 -16.95 10.25 12.95
CA PRO A 118 -17.25 8.90 13.45
C PRO A 118 -17.92 8.01 12.40
N ARG A 119 -18.80 8.58 11.56
CA ARG A 119 -19.50 7.85 10.49
C ARG A 119 -18.54 7.44 9.37
N TRP A 120 -17.63 8.32 8.98
CA TRP A 120 -16.56 7.99 8.02
C TRP A 120 -15.64 6.89 8.53
N ARG A 121 -15.30 6.90 9.83
CA ARG A 121 -14.50 5.83 10.46
C ARG A 121 -15.20 4.49 10.41
N ILE A 122 -16.47 4.42 10.82
CA ILE A 122 -17.29 3.20 10.77
C ILE A 122 -17.47 2.73 9.32
N ALA A 123 -17.78 3.63 8.39
CA ALA A 123 -17.89 3.29 6.97
C ALA A 123 -16.58 2.73 6.41
N THR A 124 -15.43 3.34 6.75
CA THR A 124 -14.12 2.86 6.28
C THR A 124 -13.78 1.49 6.85
N PHE A 125 -14.12 1.24 8.12
CA PHE A 125 -14.01 -0.08 8.72
C PHE A 125 -14.88 -1.11 7.98
N ILE A 126 -16.15 -0.80 7.68
CA ILE A 126 -17.05 -1.68 6.91
C ILE A 126 -16.49 -1.92 5.50
N GLY A 127 -16.00 -0.88 4.84
CA GLY A 127 -15.40 -0.97 3.51
C GLY A 127 -14.24 -1.96 3.48
N GLY A 128 -13.33 -1.87 4.45
CA GLY A 128 -12.22 -2.82 4.58
C GLY A 128 -12.68 -4.23 4.93
N LEU A 129 -13.67 -4.36 5.83
CA LEU A 129 -14.22 -5.65 6.24
C LEU A 129 -14.90 -6.40 5.09
N CYS A 130 -15.60 -5.66 4.22
CA CYS A 130 -16.52 -6.23 3.23
C CYS A 130 -15.99 -6.18 1.78
N CYS A 131 -14.81 -5.61 1.52
CA CYS A 131 -14.29 -5.39 0.16
C CYS A 131 -14.10 -6.67 -0.67
N GLU A 132 -13.97 -7.82 -0.01
CA GLU A 132 -13.76 -9.13 -0.66
C GLU A 132 -14.94 -10.10 -0.48
N LEU A 133 -16.11 -9.62 -0.03
CA LEU A 133 -17.32 -10.45 0.14
C LEU A 133 -17.81 -11.08 -1.16
N HIS A 134 -17.53 -10.47 -2.32
CA HIS A 134 -17.93 -11.03 -3.62
C HIS A 134 -17.37 -12.43 -3.86
N ARG A 135 -16.26 -12.80 -3.21
CA ARG A 135 -15.62 -14.11 -3.36
C ARG A 135 -16.52 -15.26 -2.97
N THR A 136 -17.31 -15.10 -1.91
CA THR A 136 -18.23 -16.15 -1.43
C THR A 136 -19.32 -16.47 -2.46
N LEU A 137 -19.67 -15.50 -3.31
CA LEU A 137 -20.73 -15.62 -4.32
C LEU A 137 -20.20 -16.03 -5.70
N THR A 138 -18.94 -15.73 -5.99
CA THR A 138 -18.36 -15.84 -7.36
C THR A 138 -17.31 -16.93 -7.49
N HIS A 139 -16.52 -17.22 -6.45
CA HIS A 139 -15.34 -18.10 -6.54
C HIS A 139 -15.54 -19.48 -5.89
N LEU A 140 -16.45 -19.56 -4.91
CA LEU A 140 -16.61 -20.72 -4.06
C LEU A 140 -17.94 -21.43 -4.30
N ILE A 141 -17.92 -22.74 -4.11
CA ILE A 141 -19.08 -23.60 -3.90
C ILE A 141 -18.85 -24.27 -2.55
N VAL A 142 -19.82 -24.18 -1.66
CA VAL A 142 -19.75 -24.77 -0.32
C VAL A 142 -20.85 -25.81 -0.21
N THR A 143 -20.50 -27.02 0.25
CA THR A 143 -21.46 -28.11 0.41
C THR A 143 -21.38 -28.76 1.78
N THR A 144 -22.51 -29.25 2.31
CA THR A 144 -22.49 -30.15 3.47
C THR A 144 -21.94 -31.53 3.10
N ALA A 145 -21.76 -32.40 4.08
CA ALA A 145 -21.43 -33.82 3.85
C ALA A 145 -22.51 -34.56 3.04
N ASP A 146 -23.77 -34.15 3.17
CA ASP A 146 -24.89 -34.70 2.40
C ASP A 146 -24.97 -34.15 0.96
N GLY A 147 -24.06 -33.23 0.59
CA GLY A 147 -23.99 -32.65 -0.74
C GLY A 147 -24.95 -31.47 -0.97
N GLU A 148 -25.62 -30.95 0.07
CA GLU A 148 -26.42 -29.74 -0.07
C GLU A 148 -25.52 -28.51 -0.24
N GLU A 149 -25.76 -27.71 -1.27
CA GLU A 149 -25.01 -26.49 -1.56
C GLU A 149 -25.52 -25.30 -0.74
N TRP A 150 -24.60 -24.52 -0.17
CA TRP A 150 -24.92 -23.29 0.56
C TRP A 150 -25.56 -22.26 -0.37
N PRO A 151 -26.82 -21.87 -0.14
CA PRO A 151 -27.45 -20.81 -0.91
C PRO A 151 -26.96 -19.44 -0.42
N ALA A 152 -25.76 -19.03 -0.84
CA ALA A 152 -25.08 -17.84 -0.34
C ALA A 152 -25.83 -16.51 -0.58
N PHE A 153 -26.83 -16.50 -1.47
CA PHE A 153 -27.77 -15.38 -1.64
C PHE A 153 -28.95 -15.38 -0.63
N LEU A 154 -29.12 -16.42 0.17
CA LEU A 154 -30.20 -16.48 1.17
C LEU A 154 -29.72 -16.13 2.57
N GLY A 155 -28.42 -16.20 2.85
CA GLY A 155 -27.87 -15.83 4.15
C GLY A 155 -26.43 -16.28 4.34
N GLY A 156 -25.88 -15.94 5.51
CA GLY A 156 -24.51 -16.30 5.90
C GLY A 156 -24.29 -17.80 6.07
N LEU A 157 -23.02 -18.21 5.96
CA LEU A 157 -22.63 -19.62 6.03
C LEU A 157 -22.91 -20.24 7.40
N ALA A 158 -22.56 -19.56 8.49
CA ALA A 158 -22.77 -20.09 9.84
C ALA A 158 -24.26 -20.34 10.16
N PRO A 159 -25.20 -19.39 9.94
CA PRO A 159 -26.63 -19.66 10.12
C PRO A 159 -27.15 -20.84 9.29
N TRP A 160 -26.64 -21.01 8.06
CA TRP A 160 -27.03 -22.14 7.22
C TRP A 160 -26.48 -23.48 7.75
N LEU A 161 -25.22 -23.52 8.20
CA LEU A 161 -24.64 -24.71 8.85
C LEU A 161 -25.41 -25.09 10.12
N GLU A 162 -25.76 -24.10 10.95
CA GLU A 162 -26.60 -24.26 12.15
C GLU A 162 -27.97 -24.86 11.78
N GLN A 163 -28.63 -24.33 10.75
CA GLN A 163 -29.93 -24.82 10.28
C GLN A 163 -29.88 -26.27 9.78
N ARG A 164 -28.76 -26.66 9.16
CA ARG A 164 -28.56 -28.02 8.62
C ARG A 164 -27.97 -28.99 9.64
N ALA A 165 -27.65 -28.52 10.85
CA ALA A 165 -26.91 -29.28 11.86
C ALA A 165 -25.67 -29.97 11.26
N ALA A 166 -24.96 -29.25 10.38
CA ALA A 166 -23.82 -29.78 9.65
C ALA A 166 -22.56 -29.66 10.50
N ASP A 167 -21.98 -30.78 10.91
CA ASP A 167 -20.70 -30.80 11.66
C ASP A 167 -19.50 -30.43 10.78
N ARG A 168 -19.62 -30.64 9.47
CA ARG A 168 -18.58 -30.34 8.49
C ARG A 168 -19.14 -29.81 7.18
N TYR A 169 -18.32 -29.04 6.48
CA TYR A 169 -18.60 -28.57 5.13
C TYR A 169 -17.35 -28.60 4.25
N PHE A 170 -17.56 -28.66 2.95
CA PHE A 170 -16.52 -28.80 1.94
C PHE A 170 -16.53 -27.59 1.02
N VAL A 171 -15.34 -27.16 0.61
CA VAL A 171 -15.18 -25.97 -0.23
C VAL A 171 -14.57 -26.39 -1.55
N ARG A 172 -15.21 -25.98 -2.64
CA ARG A 172 -14.76 -26.22 -4.01
C ARG A 172 -14.62 -24.90 -4.75
N TRP A 173 -13.51 -24.75 -5.47
CA TRP A 173 -13.25 -23.58 -6.29
C TRP A 173 -13.91 -23.72 -7.66
N ARG A 174 -14.56 -22.65 -8.12
CA ARG A 174 -15.15 -22.59 -9.46
C ARG A 174 -14.04 -22.39 -10.51
N ALA A 175 -13.90 -23.34 -11.43
CA ALA A 175 -12.81 -23.36 -12.42
C ALA A 175 -12.74 -22.11 -13.33
N ASN A 176 -13.86 -21.45 -13.59
CA ASN A 176 -13.95 -20.23 -14.41
C ASN A 176 -14.65 -19.10 -13.65
N ALA A 177 -14.30 -18.92 -12.37
CA ALA A 177 -14.83 -17.82 -11.56
C ALA A 177 -14.50 -16.48 -12.25
N ARG A 178 -15.54 -15.69 -12.55
CA ARG A 178 -15.37 -14.31 -13.03
C ARG A 178 -15.54 -13.39 -11.85
N GLU A 179 -14.53 -12.56 -11.60
CA GLU A 179 -14.60 -11.57 -10.53
C GLU A 179 -15.67 -10.51 -10.86
N SER A 180 -16.62 -10.35 -9.94
CA SER A 180 -17.63 -9.30 -10.01
C SER A 180 -17.86 -8.72 -8.62
N ARG A 181 -17.11 -7.66 -8.28
CA ARG A 181 -17.17 -7.00 -6.97
C ARG A 181 -18.56 -6.50 -6.60
N GLY A 182 -19.33 -6.00 -7.58
CA GLY A 182 -20.69 -5.51 -7.37
C GLY A 182 -21.64 -6.55 -6.76
N VAL A 183 -21.40 -7.85 -6.97
CA VAL A 183 -22.19 -8.93 -6.36
C VAL A 183 -22.01 -8.98 -4.83
N GLY A 184 -20.86 -8.50 -4.32
CA GLY A 184 -20.60 -8.38 -2.88
C GLY A 184 -21.58 -7.45 -2.15
N LEU A 185 -22.22 -6.50 -2.85
CA LEU A 185 -23.25 -5.64 -2.26
C LEU A 185 -24.49 -6.43 -1.80
N PHE A 186 -24.77 -7.58 -2.42
CA PHE A 186 -25.85 -8.45 -1.97
C PHE A 186 -25.50 -9.10 -0.62
N ALA A 187 -24.25 -9.54 -0.45
CA ALA A 187 -23.76 -10.10 0.80
C ALA A 187 -23.68 -9.04 1.93
N LEU A 188 -23.43 -7.77 1.57
CA LEU A 188 -23.32 -6.68 2.54
C LEU A 188 -24.54 -6.57 3.46
N ALA A 189 -25.76 -6.74 2.92
CA ALA A 189 -27.01 -6.66 3.68
C ALA A 189 -27.17 -7.77 4.74
N HIS A 190 -26.44 -8.88 4.59
CA HIS A 190 -26.39 -9.96 5.58
C HIS A 190 -25.31 -9.76 6.65
N VAL A 191 -24.40 -8.82 6.42
CA VAL A 191 -23.26 -8.54 7.30
C VAL A 191 -23.48 -7.27 8.13
N VAL A 192 -24.01 -6.22 7.50
CA VAL A 192 -24.19 -4.90 8.13
C VAL A 192 -25.67 -4.69 8.45
N PRO A 193 -26.04 -4.48 9.72
CA PRO A 193 -27.41 -4.19 10.10
C PRO A 193 -27.96 -2.95 9.37
N ALA A 194 -29.24 -2.97 9.00
CA ALA A 194 -29.88 -1.88 8.28
C ALA A 194 -29.84 -0.56 9.05
N GLU A 195 -29.90 -0.64 10.38
CA GLU A 195 -29.82 0.50 11.30
C GLU A 195 -28.45 1.18 11.23
N VAL A 196 -27.38 0.42 11.00
CA VAL A 196 -26.04 0.98 10.82
C VAL A 196 -25.95 1.71 9.49
N LEU A 197 -26.45 1.12 8.40
CA LEU A 197 -26.48 1.80 7.09
C LEU A 197 -27.32 3.09 7.14
N GLN A 198 -28.47 3.06 7.84
CA GLN A 198 -29.30 4.23 8.07
C GLN A 198 -28.55 5.30 8.87
N MET A 199 -27.83 4.92 9.93
CA MET A 199 -27.02 5.84 10.75
C MET A 199 -25.91 6.50 9.93
N LEU A 200 -25.25 5.75 9.04
CA LEU A 200 -24.20 6.29 8.17
C LEU A 200 -24.74 7.33 7.18
N GLY A 201 -25.96 7.13 6.68
CA GLY A 201 -26.62 8.03 5.72
C GLY A 201 -27.41 9.17 6.36
N ASP A 202 -27.62 9.15 7.67
CA ASP A 202 -28.39 10.19 8.34
C ASP A 202 -27.72 11.57 8.16
N GLY A 203 -28.49 12.63 7.91
CA GLY A 203 -27.97 14.00 7.76
C GLY A 203 -26.89 14.22 6.68
N ASN A 204 -26.60 13.27 5.78
CA ASN A 204 -25.61 13.43 4.72
C ASN A 204 -25.86 12.51 3.50
N SER A 205 -25.36 12.89 2.32
CA SER A 205 -25.54 12.11 1.08
C SER A 205 -24.26 11.47 0.55
N LEU A 206 -23.17 11.45 1.33
CA LEU A 206 -21.83 11.09 0.84
C LEU A 206 -21.35 9.72 1.34
N VAL A 207 -21.52 9.43 2.63
CA VAL A 207 -20.88 8.28 3.28
C VAL A 207 -21.33 6.95 2.66
N VAL A 208 -22.64 6.73 2.55
CA VAL A 208 -23.19 5.47 2.05
C VAL A 208 -22.87 5.25 0.56
N PRO A 209 -23.08 6.19 -0.36
CA PRO A 209 -22.69 6.00 -1.76
C PRO A 209 -21.19 5.71 -1.94
N GLN A 210 -20.31 6.37 -1.17
CA GLN A 210 -18.87 6.13 -1.25
C GLN A 210 -18.47 4.76 -0.69
N LEU A 211 -19.11 4.32 0.40
CA LEU A 211 -18.96 2.97 0.92
C LEU A 211 -19.38 1.90 -0.10
N LEU A 212 -20.57 2.04 -0.69
CA LEU A 212 -21.09 1.08 -1.66
C LEU A 212 -20.22 1.03 -2.92
N ALA A 213 -19.74 2.18 -3.40
CA ALA A 213 -18.82 2.23 -4.54
C ALA A 213 -17.49 1.54 -4.24
N SER A 214 -16.93 1.72 -3.03
CA SER A 214 -15.71 1.03 -2.58
C SER A 214 -15.88 -0.49 -2.62
N ILE A 215 -16.94 -1.01 -2.00
CA ILE A 215 -17.21 -2.46 -1.96
C ILE A 215 -17.47 -3.01 -3.36
N ALA A 216 -18.22 -2.27 -4.19
CA ALA A 216 -18.49 -2.67 -5.56
C ALA A 216 -17.28 -2.53 -6.50
N GLY A 217 -16.18 -1.91 -6.04
CA GLY A 217 -15.00 -1.61 -6.85
C GLY A 217 -15.29 -0.66 -8.01
N LEU A 218 -16.24 0.26 -7.83
CA LEU A 218 -16.65 1.22 -8.84
C LEU A 218 -15.79 2.48 -8.74
N PRO A 219 -15.02 2.84 -9.80
CA PRO A 219 -14.26 4.07 -9.80
C PRO A 219 -15.20 5.28 -9.78
N GLN A 220 -14.95 6.23 -8.88
CA GLN A 220 -15.66 7.49 -8.83
C GLN A 220 -14.81 8.59 -9.46
N TYR A 221 -15.29 9.14 -10.57
CA TYR A 221 -14.51 10.06 -11.42
C TYR A 221 -14.71 11.55 -11.07
N ARG A 222 -15.76 11.90 -10.31
CA ARG A 222 -16.10 13.30 -10.00
C ARG A 222 -15.74 13.70 -8.57
N GLU A 223 -15.72 12.74 -7.65
CA GLU A 223 -15.40 12.95 -6.24
C GLU A 223 -14.36 11.93 -5.79
N HIS A 224 -13.32 12.42 -5.12
CA HIS A 224 -12.26 11.57 -4.60
C HIS A 224 -12.79 10.74 -3.43
N ASN A 225 -12.91 9.43 -3.63
CA ASN A 225 -13.37 8.51 -2.60
C ASN A 225 -12.19 8.10 -1.70
N VAL A 226 -11.91 8.92 -0.68
CA VAL A 226 -10.83 8.67 0.29
C VAL A 226 -10.98 7.31 0.98
N LEU A 227 -12.22 6.92 1.29
CA LEU A 227 -12.51 5.63 1.91
C LEU A 227 -12.03 4.47 1.02
N ASP A 228 -12.37 4.50 -0.26
CA ASP A 228 -11.95 3.48 -1.22
C ASP A 228 -10.42 3.47 -1.42
N GLU A 229 -9.77 4.64 -1.46
CA GLU A 229 -8.31 4.71 -1.53
C GLU A 229 -7.64 4.06 -0.31
N LEU A 230 -8.16 4.34 0.90
CA LEU A 230 -7.69 3.72 2.14
C LEU A 230 -7.88 2.21 2.09
N VAL A 231 -9.08 1.73 1.74
CA VAL A 231 -9.39 0.29 1.66
C VAL A 231 -8.48 -0.42 0.65
N ARG A 232 -8.27 0.16 -0.54
CA ARG A 232 -7.40 -0.44 -1.57
C ARG A 232 -5.95 -0.53 -1.10
N ARG A 233 -5.40 0.54 -0.51
CA ARG A 233 -4.04 0.56 0.03
C ARG A 233 -3.87 -0.43 1.19
N SER A 234 -4.80 -0.44 2.13
CA SER A 234 -4.79 -1.35 3.27
C SER A 234 -4.86 -2.81 2.85
N MET A 235 -5.73 -3.16 1.89
CA MET A 235 -5.85 -4.52 1.39
C MET A 235 -4.55 -5.00 0.75
N ALA A 236 -3.90 -4.16 -0.06
CA ALA A 236 -2.65 -4.51 -0.69
C ALA A 236 -1.53 -4.73 0.34
N LEU A 237 -1.43 -3.84 1.33
CA LEU A 237 -0.49 -3.98 2.44
C LEU A 237 -0.69 -5.30 3.19
N VAL A 238 -1.95 -5.67 3.46
CA VAL A 238 -2.31 -6.91 4.17
C VAL A 238 -1.93 -8.14 3.36
N ILE A 239 -2.24 -8.14 2.06
CA ILE A 239 -1.87 -9.22 1.15
C ILE A 239 -0.35 -9.37 1.10
N ASP A 240 0.38 -8.29 0.86
CA ASP A 240 1.85 -8.31 0.79
C ASP A 240 2.49 -8.88 2.06
N ARG A 241 2.04 -8.41 3.23
CA ARG A 241 2.53 -8.93 4.51
C ARG A 241 2.27 -10.43 4.67
N ASN A 242 1.12 -10.92 4.21
CA ASN A 242 0.81 -12.34 4.24
C ASN A 242 1.73 -13.16 3.31
N LEU A 243 1.98 -12.65 2.09
CA LEU A 243 2.86 -13.29 1.12
C LEU A 243 4.31 -13.34 1.63
N LEU A 244 4.83 -12.24 2.16
CA LEU A 244 6.17 -12.19 2.76
C LEU A 244 6.30 -13.20 3.90
N ALA A 245 5.34 -13.22 4.83
CA ALA A 245 5.32 -14.17 5.94
C ALA A 245 5.14 -15.64 5.51
N SER A 246 4.70 -15.89 4.27
CA SER A 246 4.53 -17.22 3.68
C SER A 246 5.75 -17.64 2.84
N ALA A 247 6.42 -16.69 2.19
CA ALA A 247 7.65 -16.91 1.43
C ALA A 247 8.79 -17.39 2.35
N ASP A 248 8.89 -16.82 3.55
CA ASP A 248 9.84 -17.24 4.59
C ASP A 248 9.64 -18.70 5.03
N ARG A 249 8.44 -19.27 4.84
CA ARG A 249 8.11 -20.65 5.22
C ARG A 249 8.28 -21.68 4.10
N TYR A 250 8.22 -21.27 2.83
CA TYR A 250 8.16 -22.20 1.68
C TYR A 250 9.23 -21.97 0.61
N GLY A 251 10.22 -21.11 0.84
CA GLY A 251 11.47 -21.04 0.05
C GLY A 251 11.34 -20.52 -1.39
N LYS A 252 10.12 -20.24 -1.86
CA LYS A 252 9.83 -19.46 -3.08
C LYS A 252 8.76 -18.41 -2.77
N PRO A 253 8.98 -17.13 -3.12
CA PRO A 253 7.92 -16.13 -3.04
C PRO A 253 6.75 -16.57 -3.93
N GLN A 254 5.61 -16.88 -3.31
CA GLN A 254 4.35 -16.97 -4.03
C GLN A 254 3.89 -15.52 -4.21
N TYR A 255 3.79 -15.04 -5.45
CA TYR A 255 3.25 -13.71 -5.72
C TYR A 255 1.73 -13.78 -5.62
N GLY A 256 1.09 -12.80 -4.98
CA GLY A 256 -0.34 -12.84 -4.67
C GLY A 256 -1.21 -12.94 -5.91
N SER A 257 -2.25 -13.77 -5.86
CA SER A 257 -3.24 -14.06 -6.93
C SER A 257 -4.17 -12.87 -7.26
N HIS A 258 -3.76 -11.67 -6.85
CA HIS A 258 -4.44 -10.40 -7.05
C HIS A 258 -3.46 -9.28 -7.39
N LEU A 259 -2.16 -9.57 -7.45
CA LEU A 259 -1.20 -8.62 -7.99
C LEU A 259 -1.57 -8.30 -9.44
N GLU A 260 -2.02 -9.28 -10.23
CA GLU A 260 -2.53 -9.02 -11.58
C GLU A 260 -3.68 -8.01 -11.59
N ARG A 261 -4.54 -8.01 -10.56
CA ARG A 261 -5.64 -7.04 -10.42
C ARG A 261 -5.12 -5.64 -10.16
N TYR A 262 -4.17 -5.48 -9.24
CA TYR A 262 -3.57 -4.16 -8.96
C TYR A 262 -2.81 -3.63 -10.18
N LEU A 263 -2.09 -4.51 -10.87
CA LEU A 263 -1.44 -4.19 -12.14
C LEU A 263 -2.47 -3.75 -13.18
N VAL A 264 -3.56 -4.50 -13.40
CA VAL A 264 -4.62 -4.14 -14.35
C VAL A 264 -5.33 -2.84 -13.96
N ASP A 265 -5.58 -2.61 -12.66
CA ASP A 265 -6.16 -1.34 -12.18
C ASP A 265 -5.23 -0.15 -12.43
N ALA A 266 -3.93 -0.30 -12.21
CA ALA A 266 -2.93 0.71 -12.56
C ALA A 266 -2.91 0.99 -14.07
N LEU A 267 -2.92 -0.04 -14.91
CA LEU A 267 -3.01 0.12 -16.36
C LEU A 267 -4.28 0.92 -16.76
N ARG A 268 -5.43 0.62 -16.16
CA ARG A 268 -6.69 1.37 -16.39
C ARG A 268 -6.59 2.82 -15.95
N ARG A 269 -6.03 3.09 -14.78
CA ARG A 269 -5.83 4.45 -14.26
C ARG A 269 -4.91 5.26 -15.17
N LEU A 270 -3.85 4.65 -15.69
CA LEU A 270 -2.96 5.28 -16.67
C LEU A 270 -3.70 5.59 -17.97
N ALA A 271 -4.48 4.64 -18.50
CA ALA A 271 -5.29 4.84 -19.70
C ALA A 271 -6.34 5.96 -19.56
N ALA A 272 -6.91 6.14 -18.36
CA ALA A 272 -7.90 7.19 -18.09
C ALA A 272 -7.28 8.56 -17.78
N GLY A 273 -6.13 8.60 -17.11
CA GLY A 273 -5.58 9.83 -16.53
C GLY A 273 -4.32 10.38 -17.20
N HIS A 274 -3.58 9.57 -17.96
CA HIS A 274 -2.27 9.95 -18.49
C HIS A 274 -2.31 10.18 -20.00
N SER A 275 -1.88 11.37 -20.45
CA SER A 275 -1.99 11.76 -21.86
C SER A 275 -1.21 10.84 -22.82
N THR A 276 -0.08 10.29 -22.36
CA THR A 276 0.73 9.32 -23.13
C THR A 276 0.06 7.96 -23.30
N TRP A 277 -1.02 7.66 -22.58
CA TRP A 277 -1.78 6.42 -22.69
C TRP A 277 -3.05 6.57 -23.54
N THR A 278 -3.29 7.75 -24.12
CA THR A 278 -4.43 7.96 -25.02
C THR A 278 -4.29 7.06 -26.25
N PRO A 279 -5.24 6.14 -26.53
CA PRO A 279 -5.08 5.19 -27.62
C PRO A 279 -4.90 5.86 -28.98
N ASN A 280 -4.01 5.32 -29.81
CA ASN A 280 -3.77 5.72 -31.20
C ASN A 280 -3.33 7.18 -31.40
N ARG A 281 -2.72 7.81 -30.39
CA ARG A 281 -2.05 9.12 -30.52
C ARG A 281 -0.57 8.98 -30.83
N ASP A 282 0.02 10.05 -31.36
CA ASP A 282 1.45 10.15 -31.57
C ASP A 282 2.23 9.84 -30.27
N LYS A 283 3.18 8.91 -30.38
CA LYS A 283 4.02 8.43 -29.26
C LYS A 283 3.22 7.83 -28.08
N SER A 284 1.99 7.35 -28.34
CA SER A 284 1.18 6.69 -27.33
C SER A 284 1.80 5.37 -26.86
N ARG A 285 1.53 5.01 -25.60
CA ARG A 285 1.75 3.69 -25.02
C ARG A 285 0.74 2.67 -25.50
N VAL A 286 -0.42 3.11 -25.98
CA VAL A 286 -1.58 2.24 -26.28
C VAL A 286 -1.94 2.33 -27.76
N TRP A 287 -1.92 1.19 -28.44
CA TRP A 287 -2.25 1.07 -29.86
C TRP A 287 -3.35 0.04 -30.09
N LEU A 288 -4.46 0.46 -30.70
CA LEU A 288 -5.61 -0.38 -31.01
C LEU A 288 -5.72 -0.51 -32.53
N GLY A 289 -5.46 -1.72 -33.04
CA GLY A 289 -5.58 -2.10 -34.45
C GLY A 289 -6.60 -3.23 -34.64
N PRO A 290 -6.79 -3.72 -35.89
CA PRO A 290 -7.68 -4.83 -36.16
C PRO A 290 -7.23 -6.14 -35.49
N GLU A 291 -5.94 -6.30 -35.19
CA GLU A 291 -5.39 -7.49 -34.54
C GLU A 291 -5.61 -7.50 -33.02
N GLY A 292 -5.99 -6.36 -32.43
CA GLY A 292 -6.24 -6.20 -31.01
C GLY A 292 -5.57 -4.97 -30.41
N LEU A 293 -5.48 -4.97 -29.07
CA LEU A 293 -4.91 -3.89 -28.29
C LEU A 293 -3.49 -4.24 -27.84
N PHE A 294 -2.55 -3.33 -28.11
CA PHE A 294 -1.14 -3.47 -27.79
C PHE A 294 -0.68 -2.36 -26.84
N LEU A 295 0.21 -2.72 -25.91
CA LEU A 295 0.92 -1.78 -25.04
C LEU A 295 2.40 -1.77 -25.40
N VAL A 296 2.99 -0.60 -25.60
CA VAL A 296 4.43 -0.43 -25.86
C VAL A 296 5.24 -0.87 -24.65
N TRP A 297 6.20 -1.76 -24.85
CA TRP A 297 7.01 -2.38 -23.80
C TRP A 297 8.50 -2.03 -23.94
N PRO A 298 9.27 -1.84 -22.85
CA PRO A 298 8.90 -1.90 -21.43
C PRO A 298 8.25 -0.61 -20.88
N GLY A 299 8.12 0.45 -21.69
CA GLY A 299 7.68 1.76 -21.20
C GLY A 299 6.30 1.78 -20.52
N ALA A 300 5.35 0.94 -20.95
CA ALA A 300 4.07 0.80 -20.26
C ALA A 300 4.22 0.14 -18.86
N ALA A 301 5.18 -0.76 -18.70
CA ALA A 301 5.49 -1.37 -17.41
C ALA A 301 6.09 -0.34 -16.45
N GLU A 302 7.03 0.48 -16.93
CA GLU A 302 7.67 1.53 -16.12
C GLU A 302 6.65 2.54 -15.60
N ASP A 303 5.72 2.99 -16.45
CA ASP A 303 4.64 3.90 -16.06
C ASP A 303 3.75 3.23 -14.97
N ALA A 304 3.43 1.93 -15.12
CA ALA A 304 2.63 1.18 -14.15
C ALA A 304 3.36 0.99 -12.81
N LEU A 305 4.65 0.67 -12.84
CA LEU A 305 5.49 0.53 -11.66
C LEU A 305 5.60 1.86 -10.91
N SER A 306 5.85 2.97 -11.62
CA SER A 306 5.92 4.30 -11.02
C SER A 306 4.60 4.71 -10.37
N LEU A 307 3.46 4.42 -11.01
CA LEU A 307 2.14 4.69 -10.43
C LEU A 307 1.93 3.88 -9.14
N LEU A 308 2.24 2.59 -9.15
CA LEU A 308 2.01 1.74 -7.99
C LEU A 308 2.99 2.01 -6.83
N GLU A 309 4.22 2.43 -7.14
CA GLU A 309 5.17 2.95 -6.15
C GLU A 309 4.61 4.20 -5.47
N SER A 310 3.98 5.11 -6.24
CA SER A 310 3.33 6.30 -5.68
C SER A 310 2.15 5.95 -4.76
N ASP A 311 1.46 4.84 -5.02
CA ASP A 311 0.40 4.31 -4.17
C ASP A 311 0.93 3.60 -2.90
N GLN A 312 2.26 3.52 -2.71
CA GLN A 312 2.94 2.84 -1.60
C GLN A 312 2.57 1.36 -1.47
N LEU A 313 2.32 0.70 -2.60
CA LEU A 313 2.02 -0.72 -2.65
C LEU A 313 3.32 -1.52 -2.50
N VAL A 314 3.48 -2.19 -1.35
CA VAL A 314 4.63 -3.05 -1.04
C VAL A 314 4.42 -4.42 -1.71
N GLY A 315 5.49 -5.06 -2.18
CA GLY A 315 5.43 -6.40 -2.81
C GLY A 315 5.37 -6.43 -4.34
N ILE A 316 5.44 -5.28 -5.00
CA ILE A 316 5.37 -5.20 -6.46
C ILE A 316 6.71 -5.60 -7.08
N PRO A 317 6.70 -6.41 -8.17
CA PRO A 317 7.89 -6.70 -8.93
C PRO A 317 8.57 -5.42 -9.40
N LYS A 318 9.86 -5.26 -9.09
CA LYS A 318 10.61 -4.05 -9.48
C LYS A 318 11.10 -4.09 -10.93
N SER A 319 10.86 -5.19 -11.64
CA SER A 319 11.34 -5.39 -13.01
C SER A 319 10.17 -5.48 -13.98
N PRO A 320 10.22 -4.77 -15.12
CA PRO A 320 9.28 -4.96 -16.22
C PRO A 320 9.19 -6.43 -16.65
N HIS A 321 10.30 -7.17 -16.68
CA HIS A 321 10.29 -8.56 -17.10
C HIS A 321 9.43 -9.46 -16.20
N THR A 322 9.56 -9.34 -14.88
CA THR A 322 8.72 -10.10 -13.92
C THR A 322 7.24 -9.72 -14.05
N LEU A 323 6.95 -8.45 -14.34
CA LEU A 323 5.57 -7.98 -14.57
C LEU A 323 4.97 -8.61 -15.85
N LEU A 324 5.78 -8.76 -16.89
CA LEU A 324 5.40 -9.46 -18.12
C LEU A 324 5.07 -10.93 -17.87
N GLU A 325 5.96 -11.65 -17.19
CA GLU A 325 5.77 -13.07 -16.84
C GLU A 325 4.46 -13.28 -16.06
N LEU A 326 4.23 -12.47 -15.02
CA LEU A 326 3.02 -12.52 -14.20
C LEU A 326 1.74 -12.26 -15.02
N LEU A 327 1.73 -11.26 -15.89
CA LEU A 327 0.55 -10.94 -16.70
C LEU A 327 0.30 -11.94 -17.84
N LEU A 328 1.34 -12.64 -18.30
CA LEU A 328 1.21 -13.78 -19.23
C LEU A 328 0.65 -15.00 -18.50
N GLU A 329 1.16 -15.32 -17.31
CA GLU A 329 0.66 -16.43 -16.48
C GLU A 329 -0.80 -16.22 -16.09
N ALA A 330 -1.17 -14.99 -15.73
CA ALA A 330 -2.54 -14.57 -15.43
C ALA A 330 -3.45 -14.48 -16.68
N LYS A 331 -2.93 -14.76 -17.88
CA LYS A 331 -3.64 -14.66 -19.18
C LYS A 331 -4.26 -13.29 -19.45
N VAL A 332 -3.70 -12.24 -18.86
CA VAL A 332 -4.02 -10.84 -19.18
C VAL A 332 -3.38 -10.48 -20.52
N PHE A 333 -2.16 -10.95 -20.75
CA PHE A 333 -1.44 -10.83 -22.01
C PHE A 333 -1.44 -12.13 -22.81
N VAL A 334 -1.21 -11.99 -24.11
CA VAL A 334 -1.05 -13.09 -25.07
C VAL A 334 0.37 -13.04 -25.61
N ALA A 335 1.12 -14.14 -25.42
CA ALA A 335 2.45 -14.29 -25.99
C ALA A 335 2.40 -14.32 -27.53
N ALA A 336 3.45 -13.84 -28.19
CA ALA A 336 3.55 -13.83 -29.65
C ALA A 336 3.77 -15.24 -30.24
N GLY A 337 4.33 -16.17 -29.46
CA GLY A 337 4.54 -17.55 -29.86
C GLY A 337 5.37 -18.35 -28.86
N VAL A 338 5.75 -19.58 -29.22
CA VAL A 338 6.59 -20.44 -28.37
C VAL A 338 7.95 -19.79 -28.17
N GLY A 339 8.26 -19.42 -26.93
CA GLY A 339 9.52 -18.74 -26.57
C GLY A 339 9.59 -17.24 -26.95
N ARG A 340 8.47 -16.63 -27.37
CA ARG A 340 8.40 -15.20 -27.69
C ARG A 340 7.24 -14.54 -26.96
N GLU A 341 7.57 -13.78 -25.92
CA GLU A 341 6.61 -13.13 -25.02
C GLU A 341 6.03 -11.83 -25.60
N THR A 342 6.83 -11.09 -26.37
CA THR A 342 6.47 -9.77 -26.92
C THR A 342 6.28 -9.78 -28.44
N TRP A 343 5.51 -8.81 -28.91
CA TRP A 343 5.13 -8.57 -30.30
C TRP A 343 5.92 -7.39 -30.87
N ASP A 344 6.23 -7.46 -32.16
CA ASP A 344 6.78 -6.34 -32.93
C ASP A 344 5.62 -5.62 -33.63
N ILE A 345 5.38 -4.36 -33.27
CA ILE A 345 4.37 -3.52 -33.91
C ILE A 345 5.00 -2.33 -34.64
N GLN A 346 4.39 -1.90 -35.73
CA GLN A 346 4.75 -0.69 -36.47
C GLN A 346 3.56 0.27 -36.54
N PRO A 347 3.34 1.09 -35.48
CA PRO A 347 2.30 2.09 -35.47
C PRO A 347 2.46 3.18 -36.54
N PRO A 348 1.37 3.84 -36.97
CA PRO A 348 1.44 5.00 -37.85
C PRO A 348 2.41 6.07 -37.33
N GLY A 349 3.27 6.59 -38.21
CA GLY A 349 4.27 7.60 -37.87
C GLY A 349 5.61 7.05 -37.34
N THR A 350 5.71 5.74 -37.11
CA THR A 350 6.96 5.09 -36.68
C THR A 350 7.71 4.48 -37.86
N LYS A 351 9.02 4.74 -37.93
CA LYS A 351 9.90 4.21 -39.00
C LYS A 351 10.49 2.83 -38.67
N THR A 352 10.47 2.46 -37.39
CA THR A 352 11.04 1.23 -36.86
C THR A 352 9.98 0.46 -36.11
N SER A 353 10.10 -0.87 -36.11
CA SER A 353 9.29 -1.72 -35.23
C SER A 353 9.53 -1.34 -33.76
N ILE A 354 8.48 -1.42 -32.96
CA ILE A 354 8.50 -1.17 -31.53
C ILE A 354 8.00 -2.44 -30.83
N GLU A 355 8.66 -2.81 -29.75
CA GLU A 355 8.27 -3.94 -28.92
C GLU A 355 6.99 -3.62 -28.13
N ALA A 356 6.06 -4.57 -28.10
CA ALA A 356 4.78 -4.41 -27.43
C ALA A 356 4.24 -5.73 -26.85
N VAL A 357 3.29 -5.63 -25.94
CA VAL A 357 2.54 -6.76 -25.37
C VAL A 357 1.09 -6.67 -25.81
N LYS A 358 0.48 -7.81 -26.16
CA LYS A 358 -0.89 -7.87 -26.64
C LYS A 358 -1.83 -8.25 -25.50
N LEU A 359 -2.91 -7.48 -25.29
CA LEU A 359 -3.95 -7.88 -24.34
C LEU A 359 -4.80 -9.02 -24.89
N ALA A 360 -5.20 -9.94 -24.01
CA ALA A 360 -6.15 -11.01 -24.33
C ALA A 360 -7.53 -10.46 -24.73
N ASN A 361 -7.95 -9.35 -24.12
CA ASN A 361 -9.20 -8.66 -24.46
C ASN A 361 -9.03 -7.14 -24.31
N PRO A 362 -9.35 -6.32 -25.33
CA PRO A 362 -9.29 -4.86 -25.23
C PRO A 362 -10.11 -4.27 -24.07
N SER A 363 -11.23 -4.91 -23.69
CA SER A 363 -12.08 -4.46 -22.57
C SER A 363 -11.37 -4.51 -21.21
N ILE A 364 -10.25 -5.25 -21.09
CA ILE A 364 -9.43 -5.23 -19.88
C ILE A 364 -8.94 -3.82 -19.59
N LEU A 365 -8.58 -3.04 -20.61
CA LEU A 365 -8.08 -1.67 -20.46
C LEU A 365 -9.15 -0.61 -20.77
N LEU A 366 -9.98 -0.85 -21.79
CA LEU A 366 -10.85 0.18 -22.36
C LEU A 366 -12.23 0.30 -21.69
N ALA A 367 -12.55 -0.58 -20.73
CA ALA A 367 -13.82 -0.53 -20.02
C ALA A 367 -13.97 0.79 -19.24
N GLY A 368 -15.00 1.57 -19.59
CA GLY A 368 -15.33 2.83 -18.92
C GLY A 368 -14.63 4.08 -19.47
N LEU A 369 -13.83 3.98 -20.53
CA LEU A 369 -13.30 5.16 -21.23
C LEU A 369 -14.39 5.81 -22.09
N GLU A 370 -14.61 7.11 -21.90
CA GLU A 370 -15.47 7.95 -22.74
C GLU A 370 -14.67 9.13 -23.33
N PRO A 371 -14.65 9.32 -24.67
CA PRO A 371 -15.27 8.48 -25.70
C PRO A 371 -14.54 7.14 -25.89
N GLN A 372 -15.25 6.12 -26.37
CA GLN A 372 -14.62 4.83 -26.70
C GLN A 372 -13.64 4.99 -27.88
N PRO A 373 -12.39 4.49 -27.77
CA PRO A 373 -11.41 4.62 -28.84
C PRO A 373 -11.80 3.85 -30.10
N THR A 374 -11.53 4.42 -31.26
CA THR A 374 -11.71 3.75 -32.55
C THR A 374 -10.43 3.04 -32.97
N ALA A 375 -10.55 1.78 -33.41
CA ALA A 375 -9.42 1.01 -33.92
C ALA A 375 -8.89 1.59 -35.24
N LEU A 376 -7.57 1.51 -35.43
CA LEU A 376 -6.95 1.83 -36.71
C LEU A 376 -7.38 0.83 -37.79
N THR A 377 -7.43 1.29 -39.04
CA THR A 377 -7.73 0.43 -40.19
C THR A 377 -6.48 -0.32 -40.69
N ALA A 378 -5.30 0.21 -40.40
CA ALA A 378 -4.02 -0.40 -40.78
C ALA A 378 -3.63 -1.49 -39.77
N ASN A 379 -3.05 -2.59 -40.28
CA ASN A 379 -2.42 -3.61 -39.45
C ASN A 379 -1.22 -3.02 -38.70
N LEU A 380 -1.13 -3.34 -37.43
CA LEU A 380 -0.05 -2.91 -36.54
C LEU A 380 1.11 -3.89 -36.51
N LEU A 381 0.90 -5.17 -36.83
CA LEU A 381 1.98 -6.16 -36.76
C LEU A 381 3.07 -5.88 -37.80
N ALA A 382 4.33 -5.84 -37.36
CA ALA A 382 5.45 -5.71 -38.27
C ALA A 382 5.60 -6.96 -39.15
N ALA A 383 5.89 -6.78 -40.44
CA ALA A 383 6.20 -7.90 -41.32
C ALA A 383 7.49 -8.59 -40.83
N PRO A 384 7.57 -9.94 -40.84
CA PRO A 384 8.77 -10.64 -40.42
C PRO A 384 9.95 -10.23 -41.31
N SER A 385 10.95 -9.59 -40.73
CA SER A 385 12.20 -9.28 -41.42
C SER A 385 12.89 -10.58 -41.83
N PRO A 386 13.40 -10.71 -43.08
CA PRO A 386 14.23 -11.85 -43.45
C PRO A 386 15.48 -11.88 -42.56
N PRO A 387 16.02 -13.07 -42.21
CA PRO A 387 17.15 -13.17 -41.29
C PRO A 387 18.37 -12.43 -41.85
N THR A 388 18.71 -11.31 -41.21
CA THR A 388 19.91 -10.54 -41.52
C THR A 388 21.13 -11.38 -41.17
N LYS A 389 21.95 -11.72 -42.18
CA LYS A 389 23.26 -12.35 -41.97
C LYS A 389 24.09 -11.53 -40.96
N PRO A 390 24.87 -12.19 -40.08
CA PRO A 390 25.72 -11.47 -39.14
C PRO A 390 26.75 -10.61 -39.90
N PRO A 391 27.10 -9.41 -39.41
CA PRO A 391 28.04 -8.54 -40.09
C PRO A 391 29.42 -9.19 -40.17
N ALA A 392 29.95 -9.28 -41.39
CA ALA A 392 31.36 -9.60 -41.62
C ALA A 392 32.22 -8.49 -40.99
N GLN A 393 33.06 -8.86 -40.01
CA GLN A 393 34.15 -8.01 -39.54
C GLN A 393 35.12 -7.77 -40.70
N ALA A 394 35.10 -6.56 -41.23
CA ALA A 394 36.12 -6.08 -42.16
C ALA A 394 37.44 -5.87 -41.38
N ALA A 395 38.44 -6.64 -41.78
CA ALA A 395 39.82 -6.53 -41.31
C ALA A 395 40.40 -5.16 -41.66
N ASN A 396 41.03 -4.52 -40.68
CA ASN A 396 42.04 -3.50 -40.94
C ASN A 396 43.29 -3.85 -40.11
N ALA A 397 44.27 -4.48 -40.75
CA ALA A 397 45.58 -4.75 -40.20
C ALA A 397 46.64 -4.04 -41.06
N LYS A 398 47.48 -3.23 -40.41
CA LYS A 398 48.73 -2.68 -40.93
C LYS A 398 49.89 -3.58 -40.43
N PRO A 399 50.99 -3.78 -41.20
CA PRO A 399 51.80 -5.00 -41.10
C PRO A 399 52.91 -4.98 -40.04
N ALA A 400 53.07 -6.15 -39.40
CA ALA A 400 54.28 -6.95 -39.14
C ALA A 400 55.56 -6.31 -38.57
N VAL A 401 55.99 -6.82 -37.41
CA VAL A 401 57.37 -7.34 -37.20
C VAL A 401 57.30 -8.62 -36.37
N ALA A 402 58.16 -9.58 -36.74
CA ALA A 402 58.19 -10.99 -36.39
C ALA A 402 58.66 -11.34 -34.96
N GLY A 403 58.37 -12.58 -34.53
CA GLY A 403 59.05 -13.24 -33.41
C GLY A 403 58.36 -14.51 -32.92
N ASP A 404 58.73 -15.64 -33.51
CA ASP A 404 58.72 -17.04 -33.05
C ASP A 404 57.50 -17.69 -32.34
N SER A 405 57.18 -18.88 -32.84
CA SER A 405 56.47 -19.98 -32.16
C SER A 405 57.50 -21.08 -31.86
N PRO A 406 57.28 -22.00 -30.89
CA PRO A 406 56.39 -23.13 -31.17
C PRO A 406 55.68 -23.80 -29.96
N ALA A 407 54.58 -24.49 -30.29
CA ALA A 407 54.01 -25.70 -29.65
C ALA A 407 53.50 -25.57 -28.18
N ALA A 408 52.47 -26.27 -27.70
CA ALA A 408 51.89 -27.54 -28.11
C ALA A 408 50.41 -27.67 -27.66
N MET A 409 49.77 -28.68 -28.25
CA MET A 409 48.51 -29.35 -27.94
C MET A 409 48.23 -29.54 -26.43
N THR A 410 46.98 -29.41 -26.00
CA THR A 410 46.12 -30.56 -25.63
C THR A 410 44.76 -30.10 -25.09
N SER A 411 43.74 -30.78 -25.59
CA SER A 411 42.40 -30.99 -25.03
C SER A 411 42.40 -31.45 -23.56
N VAL A 412 41.25 -31.30 -22.89
CA VAL A 412 40.50 -32.34 -22.14
C VAL A 412 39.73 -31.72 -20.95
N SER A 413 38.40 -31.77 -21.12
CA SER A 413 37.37 -32.24 -20.16
C SER A 413 37.18 -31.65 -18.76
N SER A 414 35.90 -31.34 -18.49
CA SER A 414 35.22 -31.33 -17.18
C SER A 414 35.48 -32.62 -16.38
N PRO A 415 35.38 -32.54 -15.03
CA PRO A 415 34.66 -33.56 -14.28
C PRO A 415 33.94 -32.94 -13.03
N PRO A 416 33.41 -33.71 -12.05
CA PRO A 416 31.97 -33.88 -11.88
C PRO A 416 31.48 -33.72 -10.42
N THR A 417 30.19 -33.98 -10.20
CA THR A 417 29.49 -34.10 -8.91
C THR A 417 29.78 -35.43 -8.19
N THR A 418 29.92 -35.42 -6.85
CA THR A 418 29.41 -36.46 -5.92
C THR A 418 29.41 -35.97 -4.44
N PRO A 419 28.52 -36.49 -3.56
CA PRO A 419 28.19 -35.96 -2.21
C PRO A 419 28.91 -36.71 -1.07
N PRO A 420 28.78 -36.30 0.22
CA PRO A 420 28.06 -37.10 1.27
C PRO A 420 27.59 -36.26 2.50
N PRO A 421 27.25 -36.82 3.70
CA PRO A 421 26.37 -37.94 4.09
C PRO A 421 25.31 -37.59 5.18
N ASP A 422 24.43 -38.57 5.45
CA ASP A 422 23.45 -38.68 6.55
C ASP A 422 24.04 -38.64 7.98
N VAL A 423 23.32 -38.00 8.91
CA VAL A 423 23.25 -38.38 10.34
C VAL A 423 21.86 -38.03 10.89
N SER A 424 21.26 -38.98 11.62
CA SER A 424 19.91 -38.91 12.17
C SER A 424 19.90 -38.69 13.69
N ALA A 425 18.85 -37.97 14.13
CA ALA A 425 18.20 -37.93 15.45
C ALA A 425 18.83 -37.12 16.59
N ALA A 426 18.20 -35.97 16.96
CA ALA A 426 17.27 -35.88 18.10
C ALA A 426 16.92 -34.42 18.48
N ALA A 427 15.62 -34.20 18.78
CA ALA A 427 15.01 -33.19 19.64
C ALA A 427 15.15 -31.67 19.33
N ALA A 428 13.97 -31.02 19.22
CA ALA A 428 13.73 -29.58 19.18
C ALA A 428 14.14 -28.87 20.50
N PRO A 429 14.27 -27.52 20.54
CA PRO A 429 13.06 -26.67 20.59
C PRO A 429 13.12 -25.34 19.82
N THR A 430 11.91 -24.83 19.65
CA THR A 430 11.42 -23.54 19.16
C THR A 430 12.02 -22.33 19.89
N GLU A 431 12.57 -21.35 19.17
CA GLU A 431 12.76 -19.97 19.66
C GLU A 431 11.96 -18.99 18.81
N GLN A 432 10.75 -18.68 19.28
CA GLN A 432 10.04 -17.45 18.98
C GLN A 432 10.48 -16.41 20.02
N LEU A 433 10.97 -15.27 19.55
CA LEU A 433 11.22 -14.08 20.38
C LEU A 433 9.87 -13.44 20.76
N SER A 434 9.25 -13.98 21.81
CA SER A 434 8.24 -13.30 22.61
C SER A 434 8.97 -12.50 23.69
N LEU A 435 8.87 -11.18 23.64
CA LEU A 435 9.17 -10.31 24.77
C LEU A 435 7.85 -9.78 25.33
N LEU A 436 7.81 -9.72 26.66
CA LEU A 436 6.80 -9.10 27.53
C LEU A 436 5.66 -10.02 28.02
N ASP A 437 5.96 -10.86 29.01
CA ASP A 437 4.99 -11.28 30.03
C ASP A 437 5.53 -10.87 31.41
N ALA A 438 4.76 -10.09 32.15
CA ALA A 438 4.88 -9.92 33.59
C ALA A 438 3.48 -9.83 34.21
N THR A 439 2.97 -11.02 34.54
CA THR A 439 2.22 -11.37 35.75
C THR A 439 1.01 -10.51 36.13
N GLY A 440 -0.18 -11.04 35.85
CA GLY A 440 -1.33 -10.86 36.74
C GLY A 440 -1.34 -11.97 37.80
N ASN A 441 -1.81 -11.66 39.00
CA ASN A 441 -2.61 -12.59 39.80
C ASN A 441 -3.51 -11.82 40.78
N THR A 442 -4.73 -12.33 40.86
CA THR A 442 -5.94 -11.82 41.51
C THR A 442 -6.01 -12.26 42.98
N ASP A 443 -6.52 -11.41 43.89
CA ASP A 443 -7.70 -11.65 44.75
C ASP A 443 -7.83 -10.62 45.88
N ALA A 444 -9.08 -10.23 46.15
CA ALA A 444 -9.56 -9.48 47.33
C ALA A 444 -10.32 -10.46 48.27
N PRO A 445 -10.59 -10.17 49.57
CA PRO A 445 -11.59 -9.13 49.94
C PRO A 445 -11.41 -8.41 51.31
N GLU A 446 -12.11 -7.27 51.43
CA GLU A 446 -12.79 -6.61 52.58
C GLU A 446 -12.25 -6.73 54.04
N THR A 447 -11.94 -5.59 54.69
CA THR A 447 -12.69 -4.99 55.84
C THR A 447 -12.13 -3.60 56.23
N ALA A 448 -13.01 -2.61 56.48
CA ALA A 448 -12.73 -1.36 57.21
C ALA A 448 -13.01 -1.58 58.73
N PRO A 449 -12.70 -0.68 59.71
CA PRO A 449 -12.46 0.77 59.58
C PRO A 449 -11.39 1.42 60.51
N GLN A 450 -11.16 2.72 60.26
CA GLN A 450 -11.03 3.81 61.24
C GLN A 450 -9.65 4.47 61.52
N GLU A 451 -9.70 5.80 61.39
CA GLU A 451 -9.07 6.85 62.21
C GLU A 451 -7.79 7.56 61.74
N ALA A 452 -7.87 8.88 61.89
CA ALA A 452 -6.99 9.92 61.36
C ALA A 452 -5.78 10.17 62.26
N ALA A 453 -4.66 10.60 61.66
CA ALA A 453 -3.94 11.83 62.03
C ALA A 453 -2.57 11.97 61.33
N ALA A 454 -2.24 13.23 61.10
CA ALA A 454 -0.90 13.84 61.11
C ALA A 454 0.02 13.70 59.88
N VAL A 455 0.17 14.87 59.26
CA VAL A 455 1.23 15.34 58.36
C VAL A 455 2.62 15.04 58.92
N VAL A 456 3.46 14.37 58.12
CA VAL A 456 4.92 14.45 58.22
C VAL A 456 5.49 14.61 56.80
N GLU A 457 6.23 15.69 56.66
CA GLU A 457 6.97 16.19 55.51
C GLU A 457 8.04 15.17 55.05
N ALA A 458 8.06 14.84 53.75
CA ALA A 458 9.10 14.04 53.12
C ALA A 458 10.03 14.96 52.29
N PRO A 459 11.35 14.71 52.29
CA PRO A 459 12.33 15.65 51.77
C PRO A 459 12.34 15.73 50.24
N ALA A 460 12.62 16.94 49.76
CA ALA A 460 12.83 17.26 48.36
C ALA A 460 13.87 16.35 47.71
N SER A 461 13.45 15.65 46.65
CA SER A 461 14.36 15.00 45.73
C SER A 461 14.98 16.06 44.81
N VAL A 462 16.30 16.15 44.87
CA VAL A 462 17.17 17.01 44.07
C VAL A 462 16.87 16.82 42.57
N PRO A 463 16.74 17.89 41.77
CA PRO A 463 16.62 17.75 40.33
C PRO A 463 17.93 17.19 39.78
N SER A 464 17.86 16.02 39.15
CA SER A 464 18.97 15.45 38.40
C SER A 464 19.35 16.40 37.27
N ARG A 465 20.64 16.69 37.18
CA ARG A 465 21.32 17.56 36.23
C ARG A 465 20.89 17.20 34.80
N ALA A 466 20.20 18.13 34.13
CA ALA A 466 19.81 17.99 32.72
C ALA A 466 21.07 17.82 31.85
N GLU A 467 21.15 16.70 31.14
CA GLU A 467 22.06 16.53 30.02
C GLU A 467 21.67 17.51 28.90
N PRO A 468 22.62 18.07 28.14
CA PRO A 468 22.31 19.02 27.08
C PRO A 468 21.42 18.34 26.04
N THR A 469 20.19 18.85 25.87
CA THR A 469 19.25 18.36 24.86
C THR A 469 19.84 18.68 23.49
N ALA A 470 20.20 17.64 22.73
CA ALA A 470 20.68 17.82 21.36
C ALA A 470 19.58 18.48 20.51
N ILE A 471 19.96 19.45 19.68
CA ILE A 471 19.06 20.15 18.76
C ILE A 471 18.61 19.16 17.68
N CYS A 472 17.31 18.94 17.53
CA CYS A 472 16.77 18.00 16.55
C CYS A 472 15.56 18.57 15.79
N LEU A 473 15.41 18.13 14.54
CA LEU A 473 14.32 18.57 13.67
C LEU A 473 13.02 17.79 13.96
N GLN A 474 11.97 18.51 14.34
CA GLN A 474 10.60 18.01 14.45
C GLN A 474 9.81 18.33 13.17
N ALA A 475 10.12 17.59 12.10
CA ALA A 475 9.48 17.78 10.80
C ALA A 475 8.13 17.07 10.70
N PRO A 476 7.08 17.73 10.16
CA PRO A 476 5.80 17.11 9.85
C PRO A 476 5.95 15.92 8.89
N MET A 477 5.14 14.88 9.08
CA MET A 477 5.15 13.69 8.20
C MET A 477 4.83 13.99 6.73
N ARG A 478 4.27 15.18 6.44
CA ARG A 478 3.94 15.66 5.10
C ARG A 478 5.12 16.32 4.36
N LEU A 479 6.23 16.61 5.05
CA LEU A 479 7.42 17.19 4.42
C LEU A 479 8.04 16.15 3.47
N ASN A 480 8.34 16.57 2.24
CA ASN A 480 9.00 15.74 1.22
C ASN A 480 10.18 14.96 1.85
N PRO A 481 10.25 13.62 1.73
CA PRO A 481 11.26 12.81 2.41
C PRO A 481 12.71 13.21 2.11
N ALA A 482 13.01 13.62 0.87
CA ALA A 482 14.33 14.10 0.50
C ALA A 482 14.66 15.42 1.22
N VAL A 483 13.72 16.38 1.20
CA VAL A 483 13.85 17.67 1.90
C VAL A 483 13.94 17.47 3.40
N ARG A 484 13.18 16.53 3.98
CA ARG A 484 13.23 16.18 5.40
C ARG A 484 14.59 15.61 5.79
N LYS A 485 15.11 14.66 5.01
CA LYS A 485 16.42 14.05 5.27
C LYS A 485 17.52 15.11 5.22
N ALA A 486 17.56 15.91 4.16
CA ALA A 486 18.53 16.99 4.03
C ALA A 486 18.38 18.02 5.16
N LEU A 487 17.15 18.41 5.50
CA LEU A 487 16.92 19.38 6.57
C LEU A 487 17.31 18.84 7.94
N ALA A 488 17.09 17.55 8.22
CA ALA A 488 17.51 16.92 9.47
C ALA A 488 19.04 16.91 9.58
N GLU A 489 19.74 16.58 8.48
CA GLU A 489 21.21 16.65 8.41
C GLU A 489 21.72 18.08 8.60
N ILE A 490 21.05 19.07 7.99
CA ILE A 490 21.40 20.50 8.13
C ILE A 490 21.20 20.97 9.58
N VAL A 491 20.05 20.68 10.20
CA VAL A 491 19.78 21.05 11.60
C VAL A 491 20.71 20.33 12.57
N ALA A 492 21.09 19.08 12.29
CA ALA A 492 22.04 18.34 13.11
C ALA A 492 23.42 19.02 13.19
N THR A 493 23.84 19.77 12.15
CA THR A 493 25.12 20.51 12.18
C THR A 493 25.20 21.58 13.27
N LEU A 494 24.05 22.03 13.81
CA LEU A 494 24.01 22.95 14.96
C LEU A 494 24.58 22.32 16.25
N ASN A 495 24.63 20.98 16.33
CA ASN A 495 25.18 20.27 17.49
C ASN A 495 26.70 20.11 17.44
N ASP A 496 27.32 20.24 16.25
CA ASP A 496 28.71 19.85 16.05
C ASP A 496 29.73 20.94 16.43
N GLY A 497 29.27 22.15 16.79
CA GLY A 497 30.10 23.26 17.29
C GLY A 497 31.21 23.76 16.33
N ALA A 498 31.39 23.12 15.18
CA ALA A 498 32.46 23.36 14.23
C ALA A 498 31.94 24.18 13.05
N SER A 499 32.62 25.30 12.80
CA SER A 499 32.27 26.45 11.96
C SER A 499 32.18 26.21 10.44
N ALA A 500 31.53 25.14 9.98
CA ALA A 500 31.43 24.82 8.55
C ALA A 500 30.05 25.10 7.92
N SER A 501 29.05 25.47 8.71
CA SER A 501 27.67 25.66 8.23
C SER A 501 27.20 27.08 8.56
N ASP A 502 26.70 27.80 7.54
CA ASP A 502 26.14 29.16 7.67
C ASP A 502 24.72 29.13 8.33
N ILE A 503 24.33 27.99 8.90
CA ILE A 503 23.13 27.85 9.71
C ILE A 503 23.29 28.63 11.03
N SER A 504 22.28 29.43 11.39
CA SER A 504 22.30 30.21 12.63
C SER A 504 20.94 30.29 13.27
N THR A 505 20.90 30.39 14.60
CA THR A 505 19.68 30.69 15.35
C THR A 505 19.43 32.20 15.29
N VAL A 506 18.18 32.59 15.06
CA VAL A 506 17.74 33.99 14.92
C VAL A 506 16.48 34.21 15.77
N ALA A 507 16.18 35.44 16.17
CA ALA A 507 15.03 35.76 17.04
C ALA A 507 13.71 35.11 16.57
N GLU A 508 13.55 34.94 15.26
CA GLU A 508 12.35 34.39 14.64
C GLU A 508 12.35 32.85 14.49
N GLY A 509 13.50 32.17 14.64
CA GLY A 509 13.62 30.72 14.42
C GLY A 509 15.05 30.27 14.05
N VAL A 510 15.18 29.34 13.11
CA VAL A 510 16.49 28.86 12.61
C VAL A 510 16.67 29.28 11.17
N PHE A 511 17.70 30.07 10.87
CA PHE A 511 18.06 30.45 9.51
C PHE A 511 18.83 29.31 8.83
N VAL A 512 18.30 28.83 7.71
CA VAL A 512 18.88 27.75 6.91
C VAL A 512 19.26 28.29 5.52
N PRO A 513 20.55 28.28 5.14
CA PRO A 513 21.01 28.67 3.81
C PRO A 513 20.39 27.80 2.71
N LEU A 514 20.06 28.39 1.56
CA LEU A 514 19.59 27.61 0.40
C LEU A 514 20.70 26.77 -0.23
N ALA A 515 21.94 27.24 -0.14
CA ALA A 515 23.12 26.53 -0.63
C ALA A 515 23.31 25.15 0.06
N ASP A 516 22.89 25.02 1.32
CA ASP A 516 22.96 23.75 2.06
C ASP A 516 22.02 22.68 1.51
N PHE A 517 20.87 23.09 0.94
CA PHE A 517 19.99 22.17 0.22
C PHE A 517 20.59 21.76 -1.13
N GLU A 518 21.22 22.69 -1.85
CA GLU A 518 21.89 22.40 -3.13
C GLU A 518 23.03 21.41 -2.96
N GLN A 519 23.87 21.60 -1.94
CA GLN A 519 24.97 20.68 -1.61
C GLN A 519 24.49 19.24 -1.35
N ARG A 520 23.24 19.08 -0.90
CA ARG A 520 22.59 17.79 -0.63
C ARG A 520 21.71 17.31 -1.80
N GLY A 521 21.87 17.91 -2.98
CA GLY A 521 21.19 17.49 -4.21
C GLY A 521 19.73 17.94 -4.33
N ILE A 522 19.31 18.92 -3.52
CA ILE A 522 17.93 19.44 -3.53
C ILE A 522 17.90 20.84 -4.13
N GLN A 523 17.10 21.03 -5.17
CA GLN A 523 16.92 22.35 -5.78
C GLN A 523 16.25 23.31 -4.78
N PRO A 524 16.72 24.57 -4.64
CA PRO A 524 16.17 25.53 -3.67
C PRO A 524 14.67 25.78 -3.84
N SER A 525 14.18 25.80 -5.08
CA SER A 525 12.75 25.98 -5.38
C SER A 525 11.90 24.84 -4.81
N ILE A 526 12.40 23.60 -4.87
CA ILE A 526 11.73 22.42 -4.30
C ILE A 526 11.78 22.47 -2.77
N ALA A 527 12.92 22.85 -2.18
CA ALA A 527 13.06 22.99 -0.74
C ALA A 527 12.12 24.09 -0.19
N ILE A 528 12.13 25.29 -0.78
CA ILE A 528 11.26 26.40 -0.39
C ILE A 528 9.79 25.99 -0.50
N ARG A 529 9.37 25.43 -1.64
CA ARG A 529 7.98 25.00 -1.84
C ARG A 529 7.56 23.94 -0.83
N ALA A 530 8.39 22.92 -0.62
CA ALA A 530 8.07 21.84 0.32
C ALA A 530 7.95 22.33 1.77
N LEU A 531 8.78 23.29 2.17
CA LEU A 531 8.74 23.87 3.51
C LEU A 531 7.59 24.89 3.68
N ASP A 532 7.22 25.61 2.62
CA ASP A 532 6.08 26.54 2.64
C ASP A 532 4.74 25.78 2.64
N ASP A 533 4.62 24.71 1.84
CA ASP A 533 3.44 23.84 1.78
C ASP A 533 3.17 23.14 3.14
N THR A 534 4.22 22.88 3.92
CA THR A 534 4.11 22.33 5.29
C THR A 534 4.06 23.39 6.39
N ARG A 535 4.02 24.68 6.03
CA ARG A 535 4.00 25.83 6.94
C ARG A 535 5.19 25.86 7.91
N MET A 536 6.33 25.34 7.49
CA MET A 536 7.56 25.33 8.28
C MET A 536 8.37 26.63 8.13
N ILE A 537 8.12 27.41 7.08
CA ILE A 537 8.78 28.71 6.86
C ILE A 537 8.08 29.80 7.66
N ARG A 538 8.86 30.58 8.41
CA ARG A 538 8.42 31.83 9.02
C ARG A 538 8.78 33.01 8.12
N ARG A 539 7.76 33.75 7.67
CA ARG A 539 7.92 34.96 6.84
C ARG A 539 8.03 36.20 7.74
N LEU A 540 8.96 37.11 7.44
CA LEU A 540 9.09 38.38 8.18
C LEU A 540 7.90 39.33 7.92
N HIS A 541 7.27 39.21 6.75
CA HIS A 541 6.02 39.88 6.41
C HIS A 541 5.00 38.86 5.90
N PRO A 542 3.71 38.96 6.26
CA PRO A 542 2.68 38.01 5.84
C PRO A 542 2.61 37.78 4.33
N ASP A 543 2.82 38.85 3.54
CA ASP A 543 2.83 38.82 2.07
C ASP A 543 4.24 38.88 1.46
N GLY A 544 5.28 38.73 2.28
CA GLY A 544 6.68 38.78 1.85
C GLY A 544 7.17 37.49 1.18
N PRO A 545 8.31 37.53 0.48
CA PRO A 545 8.94 36.33 -0.07
C PRO A 545 9.33 35.36 1.05
N PRO A 546 9.31 34.03 0.80
CA PRO A 546 9.68 33.02 1.79
C PRO A 546 11.19 32.97 2.10
N THR A 547 12.00 33.74 1.37
CA THR A 547 13.45 33.80 1.49
C THR A 547 13.92 35.10 2.13
N VAL A 548 15.03 35.02 2.86
CA VAL A 548 15.66 36.15 3.57
C VAL A 548 17.14 36.17 3.24
N SER A 549 17.73 37.37 3.12
CA SER A 549 19.17 37.54 2.97
C SER A 549 19.79 38.00 4.29
N ARG A 550 20.90 37.38 4.71
CA ARG A 550 21.66 37.76 5.92
C ARG A 550 23.15 37.87 5.62
N GLN A 551 23.84 38.74 6.36
CA GLN A 551 25.30 38.84 6.32
C GLN A 551 25.90 37.82 7.29
N ILE A 552 26.62 36.83 6.77
CA ILE A 552 27.31 35.80 7.56
C ILE A 552 28.77 35.79 7.09
N GLY A 553 29.71 35.99 8.02
CA GLY A 553 31.14 36.06 7.70
C GLY A 553 31.52 37.15 6.68
N GLY A 554 30.75 38.24 6.59
CA GLY A 554 30.96 39.33 5.61
C GLY A 554 30.43 39.04 4.20
N THR A 555 29.71 37.92 4.00
CA THR A 555 29.07 37.55 2.73
C THR A 555 27.55 37.53 2.87
N THR A 556 26.84 38.02 1.84
CA THR A 556 25.38 37.96 1.80
C THR A 556 24.92 36.55 1.41
N VAL A 557 24.27 35.85 2.34
CA VAL A 557 23.75 34.50 2.18
C VAL A 557 22.22 34.54 2.12
N VAL A 558 21.63 33.85 1.13
CA VAL A 558 20.17 33.72 0.96
C VAL A 558 19.70 32.40 1.57
N GLY A 559 18.67 32.46 2.41
CA GLY A 559 18.14 31.32 3.15
C GLY A 559 16.66 31.43 3.45
N VAL A 560 16.14 30.47 4.20
CA VAL A 560 14.78 30.44 4.77
C VAL A 560 14.85 30.43 6.29
N ILE A 561 13.85 31.00 6.97
CA ILE A 561 13.75 30.90 8.43
C ILE A 561 12.76 29.80 8.76
N LEU A 562 13.21 28.75 9.44
CA LEU A 562 12.36 27.70 9.99
C LEU A 562 11.70 28.18 11.28
N ALA A 563 10.40 27.95 11.42
CA ALA A 563 9.71 28.24 12.67
C ALA A 563 10.23 27.35 13.81
N SER A 564 10.47 27.96 14.98
CA SER A 564 11.03 27.28 16.17
C SER A 564 10.18 26.11 16.67
N ALA A 565 8.88 26.09 16.37
CA ALA A 565 7.99 24.96 16.69
C ALA A 565 8.39 23.63 16.02
N HIS A 566 9.25 23.68 14.99
CA HIS A 566 9.73 22.51 14.26
C HIS A 566 11.16 22.10 14.63
N VAL A 567 11.76 22.70 15.66
CA VAL A 567 13.10 22.36 16.12
C VAL A 567 13.10 22.26 17.65
N GLU A 568 13.42 21.09 18.16
CA GLU A 568 13.48 20.79 19.60
C GLU A 568 14.92 20.92 20.11
N GLY A 569 15.11 21.23 21.40
CA GLY A 569 16.43 21.45 22.00
C GLY A 569 17.01 22.87 21.82
N LEU A 570 16.25 23.80 21.23
CA LEU A 570 16.64 25.21 21.16
C LEU A 570 16.41 25.91 22.52
N ASP A 571 17.46 26.52 23.09
CA ASP A 571 17.35 27.35 24.28
C ASP A 571 16.66 28.70 23.94
N PRO A 572 15.50 29.02 24.53
CA PRO A 572 14.84 30.33 24.39
C PRO A 572 15.74 31.53 24.75
N ALA A 573 16.78 31.34 25.57
CA ALA A 573 17.73 32.39 25.95
C ALA A 573 18.78 32.70 24.86
N ALA A 574 18.96 31.83 23.86
CA ALA A 574 19.87 32.06 22.73
C ALA A 574 19.32 33.06 21.69
N PHE A 575 18.03 33.42 21.78
CA PHE A 575 17.33 34.31 20.83
C PHE A 575 17.62 35.81 21.03
N GLY A 576 18.62 36.17 21.85
CA GLY A 576 18.87 37.54 22.29
C GLY A 576 20.25 38.16 22.02
N LEU A 577 21.22 37.47 21.41
CA LEU A 577 22.60 38.00 21.28
C LEU A 577 23.12 37.99 19.84
N ALA A 578 22.59 38.89 19.01
CA ALA A 578 23.29 39.42 17.81
C ALA A 578 22.66 40.74 17.32
N ALA A 579 22.16 41.57 18.24
CA ALA A 579 21.61 42.90 17.93
C ALA A 579 22.39 43.97 18.69
N GLU A 580 23.69 44.11 18.39
CA GLU A 580 24.43 45.35 18.63
C GLU A 580 25.72 45.35 17.81
N GLY A 581 25.83 46.33 16.89
CA GLY A 581 27.02 46.57 16.07
C GLY A 581 26.78 46.50 14.56
N ASP A 582 26.11 47.49 13.95
CA ASP A 582 26.80 48.70 13.48
C ASP A 582 25.78 49.62 12.80
N ALA A 583 25.47 50.73 13.46
CA ALA A 583 24.61 51.77 12.92
C ALA A 583 25.47 52.67 12.01
N VAL A 584 25.47 52.41 10.70
CA VAL A 584 25.96 53.37 9.71
C VAL A 584 24.79 54.22 9.24
N THR A 585 24.76 55.45 9.75
CA THR A 585 23.88 56.53 9.33
C THR A 585 24.12 56.91 7.86
N PRO A 586 23.09 57.09 7.02
CA PRO A 586 23.19 57.93 5.85
C PRO A 586 22.80 59.35 6.25
N SER A 587 23.76 60.27 6.12
CA SER A 587 23.57 61.70 6.29
C SER A 587 22.60 62.24 5.22
N ASP A 588 21.57 62.93 5.67
CA ASP A 588 20.72 63.78 4.84
C ASP A 588 21.59 64.82 4.10
N THR A 589 21.49 64.86 2.78
CA THR A 589 21.83 66.05 1.99
C THR A 589 20.86 66.18 0.83
N THR A 590 19.66 66.67 1.14
CA THR A 590 18.64 67.05 0.17
C THR A 590 19.00 68.42 -0.41
N ALA A 591 19.76 68.43 -1.51
CA ALA A 591 19.85 69.59 -2.40
C ALA A 591 18.67 69.53 -3.39
N ALA A 592 17.56 70.18 -3.02
CA ALA A 592 16.45 70.44 -3.93
C ALA A 592 16.87 71.51 -4.95
N GLN A 593 17.16 71.06 -6.17
CA GLN A 593 17.36 71.95 -7.31
C GLN A 593 16.00 72.27 -7.94
N GLN A 594 15.75 73.58 -8.03
CA GLN A 594 14.62 74.24 -8.66
C GLN A 594 14.27 73.68 -10.04
N ARG A 595 12.97 73.51 -10.28
CA ARG A 595 12.38 73.72 -11.61
C ARG A 595 11.14 74.59 -11.46
N GLY A 596 11.27 75.80 -11.99
CA GLY A 596 10.20 76.75 -12.23
C GLY A 596 10.68 77.77 -13.25
N ARG A 597 10.64 77.37 -14.53
CA ARG A 597 11.14 78.06 -15.74
C ARG A 597 12.64 78.05 -15.96
#